data_AF-A0A209BJZ1-F1
#
_entry.id   AF-A0A209BJZ1-F1
#
_cell.length_a   1.000
_cell.length_b   1.000
_cell.length_c   1.000
_cell.angle_alpha   90.00
_cell.angle_beta   90.00
_cell.angle_gamma   90.00
#
_symmetry.space_group_name_H-M   'P 1'
#
loop_
_entity.id
_entity.type
_entity.pdbx_description
1 polymer ?
#
loop_
_entity_poly.entity_id
_entity_poly.type
_entity_poly.pdbx_seq_one_letter_code
_entity_poly.pdbx_strand_id
1 'polypeptide(L)'
;MVRNVVLDRRSRNTGRRKPHADLLETLAKHRHFLRLTTRDLTDEQAGLRTTVSELCLGGLIKHVTATERNWTAFIVDGPSAMGDFSAMTEADFARRADEFRMLPGETLAGVLDDYAEVARRTEELIAALPDLGAAHPLPKAPWFEADTEWSARRVLMHIVAETAQHAGHADIVRESLDGAKSMG
;
A
#
# COMPACT_ATOMS: atom_id res chain seq x y z
N MET A 1 21.64 -49.50 25.50
CA MET A 1 22.51 -48.38 25.07
C MET A 1 22.56 -48.49 23.55
N VAL A 2 22.01 -47.63 22.68
CA VAL A 2 21.67 -46.20 22.70
C VAL A 2 20.43 -46.05 21.79
N ARG A 3 19.39 -45.32 22.24
CA ARG A 3 18.22 -45.00 21.40
C ARG A 3 18.59 -43.82 20.50
N ASN A 4 18.59 -44.02 19.18
CA ASN A 4 18.71 -42.95 18.19
C ASN A 4 17.43 -42.11 18.21
N VAL A 5 17.54 -40.88 18.72
CA VAL A 5 16.51 -39.85 18.58
C VAL A 5 16.65 -39.25 17.19
N VAL A 6 15.77 -39.68 16.29
CA VAL A 6 15.51 -38.96 15.04
C VAL A 6 14.79 -37.67 15.44
N LEU A 7 15.52 -36.55 15.46
CA LEU A 7 14.92 -35.22 15.62
C LEU A 7 14.08 -34.93 14.36
N ASP A 8 12.78 -35.12 14.48
CA ASP A 8 11.79 -34.66 13.51
C ASP A 8 11.91 -33.14 13.33
N ARG A 9 12.36 -32.71 12.14
CA ARG A 9 12.47 -31.30 11.76
C ARG A 9 11.12 -30.71 11.32
N ARG A 10 9.98 -31.40 11.45
CA ARG A 10 8.68 -30.93 10.95
C ARG A 10 7.83 -30.11 11.93
N SER A 11 8.38 -29.61 13.05
CA SER A 11 7.61 -28.81 14.02
C SER A 11 8.05 -27.34 14.17
N ARG A 12 8.72 -26.74 13.18
CA ARG A 12 9.15 -25.32 13.22
C ARG A 12 8.37 -24.36 12.33
N ASN A 13 7.34 -24.81 11.61
CA ASN A 13 6.72 -24.02 10.52
C ASN A 13 5.28 -23.53 10.77
N THR A 14 4.69 -23.78 11.93
CA THR A 14 3.31 -23.35 12.25
C THR A 14 3.24 -21.92 12.79
N GLY A 15 4.28 -21.44 13.48
CA GLY A 15 4.37 -20.06 13.97
C GLY A 15 4.77 -19.05 12.89
N ARG A 16 5.54 -19.46 11.87
CA ARG A 16 6.08 -18.57 10.82
C ARG A 16 5.00 -18.02 9.87
N ARG A 17 3.86 -18.73 9.72
CA ARG A 17 2.76 -18.35 8.82
C ARG A 17 1.75 -17.38 9.42
N LYS A 18 1.58 -17.36 10.75
CA LYS A 18 0.57 -16.52 11.39
C LYS A 18 0.79 -15.02 11.12
N PRO A 19 2.01 -14.46 11.31
CA PRO A 19 2.22 -13.04 11.03
C PRO A 19 2.01 -12.66 9.56
N HIS A 20 2.32 -13.56 8.62
CA HIS A 20 2.07 -13.32 7.20
C HIS A 20 0.57 -13.33 6.90
N ALA A 21 -0.17 -14.30 7.44
CA ALA A 21 -1.61 -14.38 7.30
C ALA A 21 -2.31 -13.14 7.90
N ASP A 22 -1.90 -12.70 9.09
CA ASP A 22 -2.47 -11.52 9.75
C ASP A 22 -2.24 -10.25 8.91
N LEU A 23 -1.05 -10.11 8.28
CA LEU A 23 -0.75 -9.00 7.37
C LEU A 23 -1.62 -9.05 6.11
N LEU A 24 -1.76 -10.22 5.49
CA LEU A 24 -2.60 -10.43 4.31
C LEU A 24 -4.07 -10.11 4.59
N GLU A 25 -4.61 -10.60 5.71
CA GLU A 25 -5.99 -10.34 6.13
C GLU A 25 -6.22 -8.85 6.40
N THR A 26 -5.27 -8.20 7.09
CA THR A 26 -5.36 -6.78 7.39
C THR A 26 -5.29 -5.92 6.12
N LEU A 27 -4.39 -6.24 5.19
CA LEU A 27 -4.32 -5.56 3.88
C LEU A 27 -5.61 -5.75 3.09
N ALA A 28 -6.11 -6.98 2.98
CA ALA A 28 -7.35 -7.28 2.27
C ALA A 28 -8.53 -6.46 2.82
N LYS A 29 -8.65 -6.36 4.15
CA LYS A 29 -9.68 -5.57 4.82
C LYS A 29 -9.60 -4.07 4.46
N HIS A 30 -8.43 -3.45 4.58
CA HIS A 30 -8.31 -2.01 4.33
C HIS A 30 -8.38 -1.67 2.83
N ARG A 31 -7.86 -2.53 1.96
CA ARG A 31 -8.08 -2.44 0.50
C ARG A 31 -9.56 -2.49 0.16
N HIS A 32 -10.31 -3.40 0.78
CA HIS A 32 -11.74 -3.50 0.59
C HIS A 32 -12.47 -2.21 0.98
N PHE A 33 -12.22 -1.67 2.18
CA PHE A 33 -12.87 -0.42 2.60
C PHE A 33 -12.55 0.75 1.66
N LEU A 34 -11.28 0.92 1.30
CA LEU A 34 -10.88 1.96 0.36
C LEU A 34 -11.64 1.81 -0.98
N ARG A 35 -11.65 0.61 -1.57
CA ARG A 35 -12.35 0.36 -2.85
C ARG A 35 -13.86 0.54 -2.73
N LEU A 36 -14.45 0.18 -1.61
CA LEU A 36 -15.90 0.27 -1.40
C LEU A 36 -16.42 1.71 -1.55
N THR A 37 -15.61 2.70 -1.21
CA THR A 37 -15.94 4.13 -1.39
C THR A 37 -16.15 4.53 -2.85
N THR A 38 -15.69 3.71 -3.81
CA THR A 38 -15.78 3.99 -5.25
C THR A 38 -16.96 3.29 -5.94
N ARG A 39 -17.75 2.49 -5.21
CA ARG A 39 -18.87 1.75 -5.79
C ARG A 39 -19.89 2.68 -6.44
N ASP A 40 -20.48 2.24 -7.55
CA ASP A 40 -21.57 2.94 -8.25
C ASP A 40 -21.22 4.37 -8.69
N LEU A 41 -19.93 4.67 -8.90
CA LEU A 41 -19.49 5.96 -9.42
C LEU A 41 -19.15 5.89 -10.91
N THR A 42 -19.39 7.02 -11.57
CA THR A 42 -18.81 7.33 -12.89
C THR A 42 -17.36 7.78 -12.75
N ASP A 43 -16.61 7.74 -13.87
CA ASP A 43 -15.25 8.28 -13.92
C ASP A 43 -15.19 9.75 -13.52
N GLU A 44 -16.19 10.55 -13.95
CA GLU A 44 -16.31 11.96 -13.60
C GLU A 44 -16.46 12.14 -12.08
N GLN A 45 -17.40 11.42 -11.47
CA GLN A 45 -17.62 11.47 -10.02
C GLN A 45 -16.39 11.04 -9.22
N ALA A 46 -15.67 10.01 -9.69
CA ALA A 46 -14.43 9.57 -9.05
C ALA A 46 -13.32 10.63 -9.09
N GLY A 47 -13.35 11.53 -10.08
CA GLY A 47 -12.43 12.66 -10.25
C GLY A 47 -12.84 13.94 -9.53
N LEU A 48 -14.04 14.03 -8.96
CA LEU A 48 -14.50 15.23 -8.28
C LEU A 48 -13.78 15.48 -6.94
N ARG A 49 -13.51 16.76 -6.68
CA ARG A 49 -13.06 17.25 -5.38
C ARG A 49 -14.26 17.79 -4.60
N THR A 50 -14.73 17.01 -3.65
CA THR A 50 -15.94 17.32 -2.87
C THR A 50 -15.64 17.98 -1.52
N THR A 51 -14.36 18.26 -1.25
CA THR A 51 -13.89 18.95 -0.05
C THR A 51 -12.94 20.08 -0.43
N VAL A 52 -12.49 20.88 0.55
CA VAL A 52 -11.47 21.92 0.33
C VAL A 52 -10.11 21.36 -0.10
N SER A 53 -9.87 20.08 0.13
CA SER A 53 -8.62 19.41 -0.24
C SER A 53 -8.50 19.17 -1.75
N GLU A 54 -7.29 18.84 -2.21
CA GLU A 54 -7.01 18.45 -3.60
C GLU A 54 -7.44 17.00 -3.92
N LEU A 55 -7.87 16.25 -2.91
CA LEU A 55 -8.17 14.82 -3.02
C LEU A 55 -9.46 14.54 -3.82
N CYS A 56 -9.41 13.51 -4.66
CA CYS A 56 -10.56 12.85 -5.26
C CYS A 56 -10.48 11.32 -5.03
N LEU A 57 -11.58 10.59 -5.19
CA LEU A 57 -11.65 9.16 -4.89
C LEU A 57 -10.73 8.33 -5.79
N GLY A 58 -10.76 8.57 -7.10
CA GLY A 58 -9.88 7.89 -8.06
C GLY A 58 -8.39 8.19 -7.77
N GLY A 59 -8.08 9.44 -7.43
CA GLY A 59 -6.74 9.83 -7.01
C GLY A 59 -6.28 9.12 -5.73
N LEU A 60 -7.14 8.94 -4.74
CA LEU A 60 -6.78 8.19 -3.54
C LEU A 60 -6.43 6.72 -3.84
N ILE A 61 -7.12 6.08 -4.79
CA ILE A 61 -6.75 4.73 -5.26
C ILE A 61 -5.38 4.75 -5.95
N LYS A 62 -5.14 5.71 -6.85
CA LYS A 62 -3.85 5.85 -7.55
C LYS A 62 -2.69 6.04 -6.58
N HIS A 63 -2.84 6.94 -5.61
CA HIS A 63 -1.81 7.21 -4.62
C HIS A 63 -1.49 5.95 -3.79
N VAL A 64 -2.50 5.27 -3.23
CA VAL A 64 -2.26 4.05 -2.44
C VAL A 64 -1.64 2.95 -3.32
N THR A 65 -2.03 2.86 -4.59
CA THR A 65 -1.43 1.93 -5.57
C THR A 65 0.05 2.20 -5.77
N ALA A 66 0.44 3.47 -5.96
CA ALA A 66 1.83 3.88 -6.13
C ALA A 66 2.64 3.64 -4.85
N THR A 67 2.10 4.02 -3.69
CA THR A 67 2.70 3.77 -2.37
C THR A 67 2.97 2.29 -2.15
N GLU A 68 1.97 1.43 -2.35
CA GLU A 68 2.12 -0.01 -2.17
C GLU A 68 3.15 -0.61 -3.15
N ARG A 69 3.10 -0.23 -4.43
CA ARG A 69 4.05 -0.68 -5.45
C ARG A 69 5.49 -0.31 -5.09
N ASN A 70 5.73 0.94 -4.71
CA ASN A 70 7.08 1.43 -4.42
C ASN A 70 7.64 0.77 -3.16
N TRP A 71 6.83 0.63 -2.11
CA TRP A 71 7.24 0.01 -0.86
C TRP A 71 7.46 -1.49 -0.96
N THR A 72 6.67 -2.20 -1.76
CA THR A 72 6.92 -3.63 -2.01
C THR A 72 8.15 -3.85 -2.88
N ALA A 73 8.44 -2.97 -3.85
CA ALA A 73 9.72 -2.99 -4.56
C ALA A 73 10.91 -2.72 -3.62
N PHE A 74 10.77 -1.79 -2.67
CA PHE A 74 11.79 -1.54 -1.65
C PHE A 74 12.10 -2.76 -0.77
N ILE A 75 11.12 -3.64 -0.50
CA ILE A 75 11.37 -4.89 0.23
C ILE A 75 12.34 -5.80 -0.53
N VAL A 76 12.34 -5.76 -1.87
CA VAL A 76 13.15 -6.64 -2.72
C VAL A 76 14.49 -6.01 -3.08
N ASP A 77 14.46 -4.73 -3.50
CA ASP A 77 15.59 -4.05 -4.13
C ASP A 77 16.20 -2.95 -3.23
N GLY A 78 15.65 -2.75 -2.04
CA GLY A 78 16.08 -1.72 -1.09
C GLY A 78 15.95 -0.29 -1.64
N PRO A 79 16.83 0.64 -1.25
CA PRO A 79 16.70 2.07 -1.60
C PRO A 79 16.77 2.34 -3.11
N SER A 80 17.29 1.40 -3.91
CA SER A 80 17.37 1.55 -5.36
C SER A 80 15.98 1.61 -6.03
N ALA A 81 14.94 1.06 -5.39
CA ALA A 81 13.57 1.09 -5.90
C ALA A 81 12.87 2.45 -5.79
N MET A 82 13.35 3.35 -4.92
CA MET A 82 12.62 4.58 -4.56
C MET A 82 13.32 5.90 -4.97
N GLY A 83 14.60 5.84 -5.34
CA GLY A 83 15.38 7.03 -5.70
C GLY A 83 15.76 7.90 -4.50
N ASP A 84 16.40 9.04 -4.79
CA ASP A 84 16.82 10.03 -3.80
C ASP A 84 15.78 11.18 -3.74
N PHE A 85 15.02 11.23 -2.66
CA PHE A 85 13.96 12.23 -2.48
C PHE A 85 14.53 13.61 -2.16
N SER A 86 15.78 13.70 -1.69
CA SER A 86 16.46 14.99 -1.46
C SER A 86 16.87 15.69 -2.77
N ALA A 87 16.89 14.94 -3.88
CA ALA A 87 17.22 15.45 -5.21
C ALA A 87 15.98 15.69 -6.10
N MET A 88 14.77 15.58 -5.56
CA MET A 88 13.54 15.79 -6.33
C MET A 88 13.41 17.24 -6.80
N THR A 89 13.09 17.39 -8.09
CA THR A 89 12.76 18.66 -8.73
C THR A 89 11.29 19.03 -8.50
N GLU A 90 10.94 20.29 -8.75
CA GLU A 90 9.54 20.75 -8.72
C GLU A 90 8.63 19.94 -9.66
N ALA A 91 9.16 19.56 -10.84
CA ALA A 91 8.43 18.71 -11.77
C ALA A 91 8.17 17.30 -11.21
N ASP A 92 9.06 16.77 -10.37
CA ASP A 92 8.87 15.48 -9.72
C ASP A 92 7.78 15.56 -8.65
N PHE A 93 7.74 16.66 -7.89
CA PHE A 93 6.66 16.92 -6.94
C PHE A 93 5.31 17.12 -7.64
N ALA A 94 5.27 17.81 -8.77
CA ALA A 94 4.05 17.97 -9.56
C ALA A 94 3.49 16.62 -10.03
N ARG A 95 4.36 15.73 -10.55
CA ARG A 95 3.94 14.37 -10.95
C ARG A 95 3.41 13.53 -9.79
N ARG A 96 3.96 13.70 -8.58
CA ARG A 96 3.41 13.03 -7.39
C ARG A 96 2.06 13.60 -6.98
N ALA A 97 1.87 14.92 -7.09
CA ALA A 97 0.58 15.53 -6.81
C ALA A 97 -0.52 15.01 -7.75
N ASP A 98 -0.16 14.63 -8.99
CA ASP A 98 -1.08 14.02 -9.94
C ASP A 98 -1.54 12.60 -9.54
N GLU A 99 -0.86 11.94 -8.60
CA GLU A 99 -1.37 10.71 -8.00
C GLU A 99 -2.70 10.96 -7.29
N PHE A 100 -2.96 12.15 -6.76
CA PHE A 100 -4.22 12.49 -6.07
C PHE A 100 -5.33 12.99 -7.00
N ARG A 101 -5.14 12.89 -8.32
CA ARG A 101 -6.08 13.39 -9.34
C ARG A 101 -6.42 12.29 -10.35
N MET A 102 -7.60 12.39 -10.94
CA MET A 102 -7.91 11.71 -12.21
C MET A 102 -7.41 12.58 -13.36
N LEU A 103 -6.46 12.08 -14.15
CA LEU A 103 -5.91 12.75 -15.32
C LEU A 103 -6.78 12.52 -16.56
N PRO A 104 -6.67 13.39 -17.58
CA PRO A 104 -7.41 13.20 -18.82
C PRO A 104 -7.17 11.81 -19.44
N GLY A 105 -8.26 11.08 -19.69
CA GLY A 105 -8.25 9.73 -20.28
C GLY A 105 -8.11 8.58 -19.27
N GLU A 106 -7.91 8.86 -17.99
CA GLU A 106 -7.97 7.83 -16.94
C GLU A 106 -9.42 7.46 -16.64
N THR A 107 -9.64 6.18 -16.31
CA THR A 107 -10.95 5.64 -15.93
C THR A 107 -10.87 5.04 -14.53
N LEU A 108 -11.98 5.06 -13.80
CA LEU A 108 -12.06 4.43 -12.47
C LEU A 108 -11.78 2.93 -12.57
N ALA A 109 -12.29 2.27 -13.61
CA ALA A 109 -12.03 0.85 -13.87
C ALA A 109 -10.53 0.57 -14.02
N GLY A 110 -9.83 1.33 -14.87
CA GLY A 110 -8.39 1.16 -15.07
C GLY A 110 -7.58 1.39 -13.79
N VAL A 111 -7.95 2.41 -13.02
CA VAL A 111 -7.32 2.69 -11.72
C VAL A 111 -7.54 1.56 -10.71
N LEU A 112 -8.73 0.96 -10.68
CA LEU A 112 -9.03 -0.19 -9.82
C LEU A 112 -8.32 -1.47 -10.25
N ASP A 113 -8.17 -1.69 -11.57
CA ASP A 113 -7.44 -2.82 -12.13
C ASP A 113 -5.95 -2.74 -11.80
N ASP A 114 -5.34 -1.55 -11.93
CA ASP A 114 -3.96 -1.30 -11.51
C ASP A 114 -3.75 -1.58 -10.02
N TYR A 115 -4.71 -1.16 -9.18
CA TYR A 115 -4.64 -1.44 -7.75
C TYR A 115 -4.77 -2.92 -7.45
N ALA A 116 -5.66 -3.63 -8.15
CA ALA A 116 -5.84 -5.07 -7.99
C ALA A 116 -4.58 -5.86 -8.39
N GLU A 117 -3.91 -5.46 -9.47
CA GLU A 117 -2.65 -6.10 -9.89
C GLU A 117 -1.52 -5.87 -8.89
N VAL A 118 -1.39 -4.64 -8.35
CA VAL A 118 -0.43 -4.36 -7.27
C VAL A 118 -0.75 -5.20 -6.03
N ALA A 119 -2.02 -5.25 -5.61
CA ALA A 119 -2.45 -6.05 -4.46
C ALA A 119 -2.09 -7.53 -4.62
N ARG A 120 -2.32 -8.12 -5.80
CA ARG A 120 -1.96 -9.51 -6.11
C ARG A 120 -0.45 -9.74 -5.99
N ARG A 121 0.38 -8.85 -6.57
CA ARG A 121 1.84 -8.95 -6.48
C ARG A 121 2.33 -8.84 -5.04
N THR A 122 1.73 -7.95 -4.25
CA THR A 122 2.04 -7.81 -2.83
C THR A 122 1.71 -9.08 -2.06
N GLU A 123 0.57 -9.71 -2.34
CA GLU A 123 0.18 -10.98 -1.71
C GLU A 123 1.16 -12.11 -2.03
N GLU A 124 1.59 -12.21 -3.29
CA GLU A 124 2.60 -13.17 -3.73
C GLU A 124 3.95 -12.94 -3.06
N LEU A 125 4.39 -11.67 -2.97
CA LEU A 125 5.62 -11.30 -2.27
C LEU A 125 5.54 -11.72 -0.79
N ILE A 126 4.47 -11.33 -0.08
CA ILE A 126 4.30 -11.66 1.34
C ILE A 126 4.28 -13.18 1.54
N ALA A 127 3.58 -13.94 0.70
CA ALA A 127 3.54 -15.40 0.80
C ALA A 127 4.92 -16.05 0.56
N ALA A 128 5.76 -15.44 -0.27
CA ALA A 128 7.09 -15.94 -0.62
C ALA A 128 8.19 -15.51 0.36
N LEU A 129 7.99 -14.46 1.16
CA LEU A 129 9.00 -13.95 2.08
C LEU A 129 9.38 -15.01 3.12
N PRO A 130 10.67 -15.43 3.19
CA PRO A 130 11.11 -16.40 4.20
C PRO A 130 11.24 -15.76 5.59
N ASP A 131 11.42 -14.44 5.64
CA ASP A 131 11.62 -13.67 6.86
C ASP A 131 11.11 -12.24 6.70
N LEU A 132 10.22 -11.81 7.60
CA LEU A 132 9.73 -10.43 7.68
C LEU A 132 10.74 -9.48 8.35
N GLY A 133 11.82 -10.01 8.92
CA GLY A 133 12.90 -9.25 9.56
C GLY A 133 13.95 -8.71 8.59
N ALA A 134 14.00 -9.21 7.35
CA ALA A 134 14.92 -8.70 6.33
C ALA A 134 14.72 -7.19 6.14
N ALA A 135 15.81 -6.42 6.15
CA ALA A 135 15.78 -4.96 6.21
C ALA A 135 16.73 -4.32 5.22
N HIS A 136 16.37 -3.11 4.81
CA HIS A 136 17.16 -2.24 3.97
C HIS A 136 17.27 -0.85 4.60
N PRO A 137 18.37 -0.12 4.36
CA PRO A 137 18.43 1.30 4.68
C PRO A 137 17.36 2.05 3.89
N LEU A 138 16.72 3.01 4.54
CA LEU A 138 15.76 3.89 3.88
C LEU A 138 16.45 4.71 2.77
N PRO A 139 15.72 5.06 1.70
CA PRO A 139 16.23 6.02 0.72
C PRO A 139 16.50 7.36 1.40
N LYS A 140 17.39 8.17 0.81
CA LYS A 140 17.63 9.52 1.32
C LYS A 140 16.37 10.37 1.13
N ALA A 141 15.90 10.94 2.23
CA ALA A 141 14.82 11.92 2.21
C ALA A 141 14.97 12.92 3.36
N PRO A 142 14.55 14.19 3.19
CA PRO A 142 14.60 15.20 4.25
C PRO A 142 13.81 14.86 5.52
N TRP A 143 12.84 13.94 5.44
CA TRP A 143 11.96 13.54 6.54
C TRP A 143 12.31 12.19 7.17
N PHE A 144 13.38 11.52 6.71
CA PHE A 144 13.88 10.32 7.34
C PHE A 144 15.10 10.66 8.20
N GLU A 145 15.15 10.08 9.40
CA GLU A 145 16.35 10.12 10.23
C GLU A 145 17.50 9.40 9.52
N ALA A 146 18.69 9.97 9.57
CA ALA A 146 19.88 9.40 8.95
C ALA A 146 20.14 7.96 9.45
N ASP A 147 20.61 7.10 8.55
CA ASP A 147 20.98 5.70 8.83
C ASP A 147 19.83 4.82 9.39
N THR A 148 18.58 5.21 9.16
CA THR A 148 17.41 4.39 9.51
C THR A 148 17.23 3.24 8.52
N GLU A 149 16.97 2.04 9.04
CA GLU A 149 16.61 0.87 8.25
C GLU A 149 15.18 0.41 8.53
N TRP A 150 14.48 -0.05 7.50
CA TRP A 150 13.16 -0.66 7.64
C TRP A 150 13.18 -2.13 7.22
N SER A 151 12.65 -2.97 8.10
CA SER A 151 12.37 -4.37 7.80
C SER A 151 11.14 -4.52 6.90
N ALA A 152 11.01 -5.64 6.19
CA ALA A 152 9.82 -5.99 5.43
C ALA A 152 8.55 -5.89 6.28
N ARG A 153 8.60 -6.31 7.55
CA ARG A 153 7.51 -6.12 8.51
C ARG A 153 7.13 -4.64 8.68
N ARG A 154 8.13 -3.77 8.87
CA ARG A 154 7.90 -2.33 9.07
C ARG A 154 7.29 -1.69 7.83
N VAL A 155 7.77 -2.08 6.65
CA VAL A 155 7.24 -1.63 5.37
C VAL A 155 5.77 -2.04 5.19
N LEU A 156 5.44 -3.31 5.44
CA LEU A 156 4.07 -3.82 5.31
C LEU A 156 3.10 -3.16 6.30
N MET A 157 3.56 -2.89 7.54
CA MET A 157 2.78 -2.11 8.50
C MET A 157 2.54 -0.67 8.02
N HIS A 158 3.53 -0.05 7.38
CA HIS A 158 3.37 1.28 6.80
C HIS A 158 2.35 1.28 5.66
N ILE A 159 2.40 0.31 4.74
CA ILE A 159 1.40 0.16 3.67
C ILE A 159 -0.03 0.02 4.24
N VAL A 160 -0.21 -0.79 5.30
CA VAL A 160 -1.50 -0.92 6.00
C VAL A 160 -1.96 0.43 6.55
N ALA A 161 -1.07 1.18 7.21
CA ALA A 161 -1.38 2.47 7.79
C ALA A 161 -1.79 3.50 6.72
N GLU A 162 -1.04 3.59 5.63
CA GLU A 162 -1.35 4.45 4.46
C GLU A 162 -2.72 4.09 3.87
N THR A 163 -2.97 2.80 3.64
CA THR A 163 -4.24 2.32 3.09
C THR A 163 -5.41 2.66 4.01
N ALA A 164 -5.26 2.44 5.32
CA ALA A 164 -6.30 2.72 6.31
C ALA A 164 -6.58 4.23 6.44
N GLN A 165 -5.54 5.06 6.46
CA GLN A 165 -5.66 6.51 6.53
C GLN A 165 -6.39 7.05 5.29
N HIS A 166 -6.00 6.60 4.10
CA HIS A 166 -6.64 7.05 2.86
C HIS A 166 -8.03 6.45 2.65
N ALA A 167 -8.36 5.29 3.22
CA ALA A 167 -9.75 4.81 3.28
C ALA A 167 -10.64 5.77 4.08
N GLY A 168 -10.16 6.27 5.22
CA GLY A 168 -10.87 7.27 6.02
C GLY A 168 -11.04 8.61 5.29
N HIS A 169 -10.01 9.08 4.58
CA HIS A 169 -10.15 10.25 3.70
C HIS A 169 -11.18 10.03 2.58
N ALA A 170 -11.16 8.84 1.97
CA ALA A 170 -12.09 8.48 0.91
C ALA A 170 -13.53 8.46 1.41
N ASP A 171 -13.79 8.02 2.64
CA ASP A 171 -15.13 8.09 3.23
C ASP A 171 -15.66 9.52 3.33
N ILE A 172 -14.84 10.48 3.80
CA ILE A 172 -15.25 11.89 3.89
C ILE A 172 -15.50 12.50 2.50
N VAL A 173 -14.65 12.17 1.53
CA VAL A 173 -14.83 12.63 0.14
C VAL A 173 -16.11 12.04 -0.45
N ARG A 174 -16.38 10.74 -0.22
CA ARG A 174 -17.59 10.07 -0.73
C ARG A 174 -18.84 10.57 -0.04
N GLU A 175 -18.83 10.73 1.27
CA GLU A 175 -19.96 11.25 2.04
C GLU A 175 -20.32 12.68 1.60
N SER A 176 -19.32 13.50 1.29
CA SER A 176 -19.53 14.85 0.77
C SER A 176 -20.06 14.88 -0.66
N LEU A 177 -19.85 13.81 -1.44
CA LEU A 177 -20.33 13.69 -2.81
C LEU A 177 -21.83 13.33 -2.86
N ASP A 178 -22.24 12.29 -2.14
CA ASP A 178 -23.59 11.73 -2.25
C ASP A 178 -24.13 11.12 -0.94
N GLY A 179 -23.43 11.30 0.18
CA GLY A 179 -23.80 10.75 1.49
C GLY A 179 -23.43 9.28 1.70
N ALA A 180 -22.91 8.57 0.70
CA ALA A 180 -22.45 7.20 0.87
C ALA A 180 -21.09 7.14 1.59
N LYS A 181 -20.81 5.99 2.23
CA LYS A 181 -19.53 5.68 2.89
C LYS A 181 -19.37 4.18 3.08
N SER A 182 -18.17 3.75 3.46
CA SER A 182 -17.80 2.35 3.66
C SER A 182 -18.30 1.79 5.01
N MET A 183 -18.44 2.64 6.02
CA MET A 183 -18.85 2.29 7.39
C MET A 183 -19.80 3.35 7.97
N GLY A 184 -20.85 2.91 8.66
CA GLY A 184 -21.89 3.78 9.26
C GLY A 184 -22.96 4.20 8.27
#